data_AF-A0A2V1CPQ8-F1
#
_entry.id   AF-A0A2V1CPQ8-F1
#
_cell.length_a   1.000
_cell.length_b   1.000
_cell.length_c   1.000
_cell.angle_alpha   90.00
_cell.angle_beta   90.00
_cell.angle_gamma   90.00
#
_symmetry.space_group_name_H-M   'P 1'
#
loop_
_entity.id
_entity.type
_entity.pdbx_description
1 polymer ?
#
loop_
_entity_poly.entity_id
_entity_poly.type
_entity_poly.pdbx_seq_one_letter_code
_entity_poly.pdbx_strand_id
1 'polypeptide(L)'
;MMNDKSERDDLTNNFKHLAGEYLAQKNVNFIVISTCNNCAVLDRMAIKFDYLFIDEAGAGLEYDIGVALQIKHEGVLVLGDHLQGRPVIESKGHNDFYDQASISGFERALQYTEQERTMLRISYRFGEQIADGVGIFGGYLGLASGKPIAKRFLLPPVEAQYHKAMQESHKKYHRLALNVVDGRSSPPARGNSTVNHANVDAGIAFLMHLVENSSEIITGNDIMIGTPFVSQAEIWRQQLSIRWPESGVEVLTGGISQGKEKRLMVADFTVANETEGAFLGFLTEWNRPNVLESRGQDVLINLFNFNLMRPRLQSLYLQNPTWAYFILDHLNAGDISTVNGSSTLPDSEEEFYGARESWTLTQRHSDSKNLYSTAIRRSQTVPQKGPGGHERYTSLEKNFCESRETFGWRQMQRSNGYWTLSENGRKFGRRRRLGWEKVY
;
A
#
# COMPACT_ATOMS: atom_id res chain seq x y z
N MET A 1 17.89 -18.99 -43.91
CA MET A 1 18.00 -18.48 -42.53
C MET A 1 19.24 -17.62 -42.48
N MET A 2 19.08 -16.31 -42.69
CA MET A 2 20.14 -15.33 -42.46
C MET A 2 20.52 -15.34 -40.98
N ASN A 3 21.81 -15.11 -40.73
CA ASN A 3 22.48 -15.42 -39.49
C ASN A 3 22.17 -14.31 -38.46
N ASP A 4 21.09 -14.47 -37.69
CA ASP A 4 20.54 -13.56 -36.65
C ASP A 4 21.63 -12.97 -35.71
N LYS A 5 22.74 -13.71 -35.53
CA LYS A 5 23.88 -13.26 -34.74
C LYS A 5 24.69 -12.13 -35.41
N SER A 6 24.88 -12.17 -36.73
CA SER A 6 25.62 -11.16 -37.49
C SER A 6 24.88 -9.81 -37.50
N GLU A 7 23.57 -9.83 -37.73
CA GLU A 7 22.76 -8.59 -37.70
C GLU A 7 22.74 -7.96 -36.31
N ARG A 8 22.67 -8.77 -35.25
CA ARG A 8 22.71 -8.29 -33.87
C ARG A 8 24.06 -7.68 -33.49
N ASP A 9 25.16 -8.30 -33.91
CA ASP A 9 26.51 -7.79 -33.69
C ASP A 9 26.72 -6.48 -34.46
N ASP A 10 26.25 -6.40 -35.72
CA ASP A 10 26.30 -5.19 -36.53
C ASP A 10 25.47 -4.05 -35.94
N LEU A 11 24.24 -4.33 -35.49
CA LEU A 11 23.39 -3.34 -34.83
C LEU A 11 24.01 -2.83 -33.51
N THR A 12 24.62 -3.74 -32.75
CA THR A 12 25.33 -3.41 -31.51
C THR A 12 26.54 -2.53 -31.79
N ASN A 13 27.33 -2.83 -32.83
CA ASN A 13 28.49 -2.05 -33.20
C ASN A 13 28.11 -0.66 -33.75
N ASN A 14 27.07 -0.58 -34.59
CA ASN A 14 26.56 0.68 -35.11
C ASN A 14 26.01 1.58 -34.00
N PHE A 15 25.25 1.02 -33.06
CA PHE A 15 24.77 1.77 -31.91
C PHE A 15 25.93 2.20 -30.99
N LYS A 16 26.92 1.33 -30.74
CA LYS A 16 28.15 1.70 -29.99
C LYS A 16 28.87 2.88 -30.62
N HIS A 17 29.02 2.87 -31.94
CA HIS A 17 29.67 3.96 -32.66
C HIS A 17 28.87 5.25 -32.50
N LEU A 18 27.56 5.21 -32.77
CA LEU A 18 26.68 6.39 -32.66
C LEU A 18 26.63 6.94 -31.23
N ALA A 19 26.46 6.06 -30.24
CA ALA A 19 26.45 6.43 -28.83
C ALA A 19 27.81 6.96 -28.40
N GLY A 20 28.92 6.35 -28.83
CA GLY A 20 30.27 6.81 -28.55
C GLY A 20 30.56 8.19 -29.15
N GLU A 21 30.18 8.44 -30.39
CA GLU A 21 30.30 9.75 -31.04
C GLU A 21 29.46 10.81 -30.34
N TYR A 22 28.22 10.46 -29.97
CA TYR A 22 27.33 11.35 -29.25
C TYR A 22 27.89 11.69 -27.86
N LEU A 23 28.29 10.67 -27.09
CA LEU A 23 28.83 10.82 -25.74
C LEU A 23 30.23 11.47 -25.70
N ALA A 24 31.02 11.38 -26.79
CA ALA A 24 32.33 12.02 -26.90
C ALA A 24 32.27 13.52 -27.24
N GLN A 25 31.07 14.08 -27.45
CA GLN A 25 30.92 15.51 -27.71
C GLN A 25 31.40 16.32 -26.51
N LYS A 26 32.52 17.02 -26.68
CA LYS A 26 33.06 17.94 -25.67
C LYS A 26 32.08 19.09 -25.50
N ASN A 27 31.71 19.39 -24.25
CA ASN A 27 30.79 20.46 -23.80
C ASN A 27 29.31 20.08 -23.66
N VAL A 28 28.96 18.80 -23.64
CA VAL A 28 27.59 18.36 -23.32
C VAL A 28 27.62 17.40 -22.13
N ASN A 29 26.78 17.68 -21.13
CA ASN A 29 26.53 16.74 -20.04
C ASN A 29 25.47 15.74 -20.51
N PHE A 30 25.80 14.45 -20.50
CA PHE A 30 24.87 13.40 -20.90
C PHE A 30 24.22 12.74 -19.70
N ILE A 31 22.89 12.65 -19.74
CA ILE A 31 22.10 11.86 -18.81
C ILE A 31 21.48 10.72 -19.63
N VAL A 32 21.80 9.49 -19.24
CA VAL A 32 21.21 8.28 -19.84
C VAL A 32 20.21 7.70 -18.84
N ILE A 33 18.96 7.55 -19.26
CA ILE A 33 17.88 7.00 -18.43
C ILE A 33 17.56 5.60 -18.95
N SER A 34 17.64 4.61 -18.06
CA SER A 34 17.31 3.22 -18.36
C SER A 34 16.76 2.52 -17.12
N THR A 35 15.99 1.45 -17.32
CA THR A 35 15.71 0.49 -16.24
C THR A 35 16.97 -0.29 -15.88
N CYS A 36 17.04 -0.80 -14.64
CA CYS A 36 18.20 -1.53 -14.13
C CYS A 36 18.57 -2.75 -14.99
N ASN A 37 17.61 -3.49 -15.52
CA ASN A 37 17.90 -4.64 -16.38
C ASN A 37 18.36 -4.24 -17.79
N ASN A 38 17.76 -3.20 -18.38
CA ASN A 38 18.12 -2.78 -19.73
C ASN A 38 19.49 -2.10 -19.80
N CYS A 39 19.98 -1.56 -18.68
CA CYS A 39 21.26 -0.86 -18.64
C CYS A 39 22.47 -1.79 -18.84
N ALA A 40 22.29 -3.12 -18.77
CA ALA A 40 23.30 -4.11 -19.17
C ALA A 40 23.87 -3.88 -20.58
N VAL A 41 23.09 -3.27 -21.46
CA VAL A 41 23.55 -2.88 -22.80
C VAL A 41 24.68 -1.85 -22.72
N LEU A 42 24.62 -0.90 -21.77
CA LEU A 42 25.64 0.15 -21.60
C LEU A 42 26.98 -0.42 -21.14
N ASP A 43 26.96 -1.44 -20.27
CA ASP A 43 28.17 -2.17 -19.88
C ASP A 43 28.82 -2.88 -21.08
N ARG A 44 28.01 -3.56 -21.91
CA ARG A 44 28.51 -4.18 -23.16
C ARG A 44 29.09 -3.16 -24.14
N MET A 45 28.68 -1.90 -24.06
CA MET A 45 29.22 -0.78 -24.83
C MET A 45 30.51 -0.21 -24.25
N ALA A 46 30.95 -0.69 -23.10
CA ALA A 46 32.10 -0.19 -22.36
C ALA A 46 32.02 1.34 -22.12
N ILE A 47 30.79 1.86 -21.99
CA ILE A 47 30.56 3.26 -21.66
C ILE A 47 30.89 3.44 -20.18
N LYS A 48 31.69 4.46 -19.88
CA LYS A 48 32.01 4.88 -18.51
C LYS A 48 31.15 6.09 -18.16
N PHE A 49 30.59 6.08 -16.96
CA PHE A 49 29.90 7.23 -16.38
C PHE A 49 30.71 7.79 -15.22
N ASP A 50 30.57 9.09 -14.93
CA ASP A 50 31.16 9.66 -13.72
C ASP A 50 30.32 9.26 -12.51
N TYR A 51 28.98 9.37 -12.64
CA TYR A 51 28.03 9.08 -11.57
C TYR A 51 26.91 8.17 -12.04
N LEU A 52 26.53 7.24 -11.18
CA LEU A 52 25.36 6.39 -11.33
C LEU A 52 24.29 6.78 -10.31
N PHE A 53 23.06 6.99 -10.77
CA PHE A 53 21.89 7.22 -9.93
C PHE A 53 20.93 6.05 -10.08
N ILE A 54 20.61 5.37 -8.98
CA ILE A 54 19.64 4.28 -8.95
C ILE A 54 18.45 4.74 -8.11
N ASP A 55 17.34 5.06 -8.74
CA ASP A 55 16.11 5.50 -8.08
C ASP A 55 15.15 4.33 -7.81
N GLU A 56 14.24 4.49 -6.84
CA GLU A 56 13.27 3.49 -6.39
C GLU A 56 13.91 2.13 -6.00
N ALA A 57 15.16 2.15 -5.55
CA ALA A 57 15.94 0.96 -5.23
C ALA A 57 15.35 0.14 -4.07
N GLY A 58 14.47 0.74 -3.25
CA GLY A 58 13.72 0.03 -2.21
C GLY A 58 12.77 -1.05 -2.76
N ALA A 59 12.28 -0.87 -3.99
CA ALA A 59 11.43 -1.82 -4.71
C ALA A 59 12.19 -2.70 -5.71
N GLY A 60 13.48 -2.43 -5.94
CA GLY A 60 14.32 -3.16 -6.88
C GLY A 60 14.83 -4.47 -6.30
N LEU A 61 14.83 -5.53 -7.12
CA LEU A 61 15.49 -6.78 -6.76
C LEU A 61 17.00 -6.57 -6.64
N GLU A 62 17.63 -7.27 -5.69
CA GLU A 62 19.07 -7.15 -5.45
C GLU A 62 19.90 -7.40 -6.72
N TYR A 63 19.52 -8.40 -7.52
CA TYR A 63 20.19 -8.71 -8.77
C TYR A 63 19.94 -7.67 -9.86
N ASP A 64 18.75 -7.05 -9.92
CA ASP A 64 18.49 -5.96 -10.86
C ASP A 64 19.38 -4.75 -10.53
N ILE A 65 19.48 -4.37 -9.26
CA ILE A 65 20.39 -3.32 -8.79
C ILE A 65 21.85 -3.71 -9.11
N GLY A 66 22.21 -4.97 -8.93
CA GLY A 66 23.52 -5.51 -9.26
C GLY A 66 23.89 -5.32 -10.74
N VAL A 67 22.94 -5.45 -11.68
CA VAL A 67 23.18 -5.17 -13.11
C VAL A 67 23.60 -3.71 -13.32
N ALA A 68 22.92 -2.76 -12.67
CA ALA A 68 23.28 -1.35 -12.78
C ALA A 68 24.67 -1.06 -12.21
N LEU A 69 25.01 -1.68 -11.08
CA LEU A 69 26.31 -1.51 -10.42
C LEU A 69 27.50 -2.08 -11.23
N GLN A 70 27.26 -2.94 -12.22
CA GLN A 70 28.32 -3.46 -13.09
C GLN A 70 28.83 -2.41 -14.09
N ILE A 71 28.01 -1.41 -14.42
CA ILE A 71 28.41 -0.32 -15.32
C ILE A 71 29.60 0.41 -14.69
N LYS A 72 30.66 0.69 -15.46
CA LYS A 72 31.82 1.44 -14.95
C LYS A 72 31.42 2.86 -14.53
N HIS A 73 31.60 3.17 -13.25
CA HIS A 73 31.30 4.48 -12.66
C HIS A 73 32.37 4.94 -11.66
N GLU A 74 32.44 6.25 -11.37
CA GLU A 74 33.33 6.80 -10.32
C GLU A 74 32.61 7.03 -8.99
N GLY A 75 31.31 7.30 -9.03
CA GLY A 75 30.45 7.42 -7.85
C GLY A 75 29.06 6.84 -8.07
N VAL A 76 28.39 6.45 -6.99
CA VAL A 76 27.03 5.90 -7.02
C VAL A 76 26.17 6.55 -5.94
N LEU A 77 24.95 6.91 -6.31
CA LEU A 77 23.89 7.31 -5.39
C LEU A 77 22.71 6.37 -5.57
N VAL A 78 22.37 5.65 -4.49
CA VAL A 78 21.22 4.74 -4.45
C VAL A 78 20.12 5.40 -3.63
N LEU A 79 18.99 5.67 -4.27
CA LEU A 79 17.81 6.29 -3.70
C LEU A 79 16.71 5.24 -3.60
N GLY A 80 16.03 5.19 -2.46
CA GLY A 80 14.96 4.22 -2.26
C GLY A 80 14.31 4.34 -0.90
N ASP A 81 13.21 3.63 -0.76
CA ASP A 81 12.45 3.56 0.47
C ASP A 81 12.01 2.12 0.76
N HIS A 82 12.75 1.44 1.64
CA HIS A 82 12.47 0.08 2.07
C HIS A 82 11.16 -0.06 2.89
N LEU A 83 10.54 1.05 3.30
CA LEU A 83 9.26 1.07 4.00
C LEU A 83 8.07 1.19 3.02
N GLN A 84 8.33 1.43 1.73
CA GLN A 84 7.34 1.37 0.64
C GLN A 84 7.34 0.00 -0.05
N GLY A 85 6.81 -0.08 -1.27
CA GLY A 85 6.66 -1.32 -2.04
C GLY A 85 7.96 -2.13 -2.10
N ARG A 86 7.87 -3.41 -1.73
CA ARG A 86 8.95 -4.38 -1.86
C ARG A 86 8.99 -5.00 -3.26
N PRO A 87 10.13 -5.58 -3.64
CA PRO A 87 10.24 -6.40 -4.85
C PRO A 87 9.12 -7.45 -4.97
N VAL A 88 8.57 -7.61 -6.18
CA VAL A 88 7.54 -8.61 -6.46
C VAL A 88 8.20 -9.92 -6.88
N ILE A 89 7.94 -10.99 -6.12
CA ILE A 89 8.47 -12.34 -6.40
C ILE A 89 7.29 -13.32 -6.46
N GLU A 90 7.13 -13.95 -7.61
CA GLU A 90 6.00 -14.87 -7.87
C GLU A 90 6.12 -16.18 -7.07
N SER A 91 7.34 -16.62 -6.77
CA SER A 91 7.60 -17.89 -6.08
C SER A 91 7.26 -17.87 -4.58
N LYS A 92 6.42 -16.94 -4.11
CA LYS A 92 5.97 -16.88 -2.70
C LYS A 92 5.32 -18.19 -2.30
N GLY A 93 5.76 -18.76 -1.18
CA GLY A 93 5.27 -20.06 -0.68
C GLY A 93 5.77 -21.30 -1.42
N HIS A 94 6.60 -21.14 -2.47
CA HIS A 94 7.20 -22.25 -3.23
C HIS A 94 8.74 -22.19 -3.23
N ASN A 95 9.32 -21.18 -2.59
CA ASN A 95 10.76 -20.95 -2.51
C ASN A 95 11.15 -20.72 -1.04
N ASP A 96 11.98 -21.60 -0.50
CA ASP A 96 12.50 -21.53 0.87
C ASP A 96 13.33 -20.25 1.12
N PHE A 97 13.82 -19.63 0.05
CA PHE A 97 14.57 -18.37 0.10
C PHE A 97 13.70 -17.14 -0.23
N TYR A 98 12.37 -17.26 -0.30
CA TYR A 98 11.49 -16.15 -0.65
C TYR A 98 11.75 -14.92 0.22
N ASP A 99 11.82 -15.09 1.55
CA ASP A 99 12.03 -13.98 2.48
C ASP A 99 13.33 -13.24 2.18
N GLN A 100 14.41 -13.98 1.91
CA GLN A 100 15.72 -13.39 1.56
C GLN A 100 15.71 -12.72 0.18
N ALA A 101 15.06 -13.34 -0.80
CA ALA A 101 14.97 -12.80 -2.15
C ALA A 101 14.10 -11.53 -2.20
N SER A 102 13.11 -11.41 -1.30
CA SER A 102 12.18 -10.27 -1.22
C SER A 102 12.77 -9.01 -0.58
N ILE A 103 13.98 -9.10 -0.04
CA ILE A 103 14.73 -7.96 0.49
C ILE A 103 15.43 -7.29 -0.69
N SER A 104 15.21 -5.99 -0.89
CA SER A 104 15.91 -5.24 -1.94
C SER A 104 17.39 -5.10 -1.63
N GLY A 105 18.21 -4.93 -2.67
CA GLY A 105 19.65 -4.64 -2.50
C GLY A 105 19.86 -3.36 -1.66
N PHE A 106 18.93 -2.40 -1.76
CA PHE A 106 18.90 -1.19 -0.93
C PHE A 106 18.66 -1.52 0.55
N GLU A 107 17.62 -2.29 0.88
CA GLU A 107 17.33 -2.69 2.27
C GLU A 107 18.48 -3.50 2.87
N ARG A 108 19.08 -4.40 2.08
CA ARG A 108 20.26 -5.16 2.51
C ARG A 108 21.46 -4.24 2.77
N ALA A 109 21.73 -3.28 1.89
CA ALA A 109 22.79 -2.30 2.10
C ALA A 109 22.55 -1.48 3.38
N LEU A 110 21.32 -1.08 3.67
CA LEU A 110 20.98 -0.36 4.91
C LEU A 110 21.21 -1.20 6.18
N GLN A 111 21.06 -2.52 6.11
CA GLN A 111 21.21 -3.44 7.24
C GLN A 111 22.68 -3.82 7.51
N TYR A 112 23.48 -3.99 6.46
CA TYR A 112 24.80 -4.63 6.56
C TYR A 112 25.97 -3.72 6.22
N THR A 113 25.74 -2.44 5.95
CA THR A 113 26.80 -1.49 5.64
C THR A 113 26.78 -0.29 6.57
N GLU A 114 27.96 0.24 6.87
CA GLU A 114 28.12 1.51 7.59
C GLU A 114 28.02 2.72 6.64
N GLN A 115 27.43 2.56 5.46
CA GLN A 115 27.34 3.63 4.46
C GLN A 115 26.58 4.83 5.03
N GLU A 116 27.06 6.02 4.68
CA GLU A 116 26.39 7.26 5.04
C GLU A 116 24.99 7.28 4.42
N ARG A 117 23.98 7.48 5.28
CA ARG A 117 22.58 7.51 4.87
C ARG A 117 21.94 8.81 5.27
N THR A 118 21.19 9.39 4.35
CA THR A 118 20.42 10.62 4.59
C THR A 118 18.95 10.32 4.37
N MET A 119 18.15 10.42 5.43
CA MET A 119 16.69 10.34 5.34
C MET A 119 16.12 11.74 5.15
N LEU A 120 15.41 11.96 4.05
CA LEU A 120 14.62 13.18 3.84
C LEU A 120 13.36 13.11 4.69
N ARG A 121 13.16 14.09 5.58
CA ARG A 121 12.10 14.06 6.61
C ARG A 121 10.95 15.04 6.37
N ILE A 122 11.02 15.82 5.29
CA ILE A 122 9.99 16.80 4.95
C ILE A 122 9.31 16.33 3.67
N SER A 123 8.03 16.00 3.76
CA SER A 123 7.18 15.71 2.60
C SER A 123 6.50 16.99 2.14
N TYR A 124 6.67 17.34 0.87
CA TYR A 124 5.95 18.45 0.23
C TYR A 124 4.67 18.00 -0.48
N ARG A 125 4.34 16.70 -0.42
CA ARG A 125 3.19 16.13 -1.13
C ARG A 125 1.86 16.46 -0.44
N PHE A 126 1.79 16.19 0.86
CA PHE A 126 0.55 16.17 1.62
C PHE A 126 0.62 16.95 2.92
N GLY A 127 -0.56 17.33 3.43
CA GLY A 127 -0.70 18.09 4.67
C GLY A 127 -0.46 17.26 5.94
N GLU A 128 -0.44 17.93 7.09
CA GLU A 128 -0.07 17.36 8.40
C GLU A 128 -0.87 16.11 8.79
N GLN A 129 -2.19 16.06 8.53
CA GLN A 129 -3.01 14.89 8.92
C GLN A 129 -2.58 13.60 8.20
N ILE A 130 -2.28 13.69 6.90
CA ILE A 130 -1.79 12.54 6.12
C ILE A 130 -0.35 12.23 6.53
N ALA A 131 0.49 13.25 6.73
CA ALA A 131 1.86 13.08 7.18
C ALA A 131 1.97 12.40 8.54
N ASP A 132 1.11 12.76 9.50
CA ASP A 132 1.04 12.13 10.83
C ASP A 132 0.73 10.63 10.67
N GLY A 133 -0.30 10.27 9.88
CA GLY A 133 -0.67 8.88 9.63
C GLY A 133 0.45 8.09 8.96
N VAL A 134 0.93 8.54 7.81
CA VAL A 134 2.01 7.90 7.05
C VAL A 134 3.29 7.81 7.90
N GLY A 135 3.62 8.85 8.66
CA GLY A 135 4.80 8.89 9.52
C GLY A 135 4.76 7.88 10.65
N ILE A 136 3.61 7.73 11.32
CA ILE A 136 3.44 6.76 12.42
C ILE A 136 3.42 5.33 11.87
N PHE A 137 2.58 5.06 10.88
CA PHE A 137 2.34 3.68 10.42
C PHE A 137 3.43 3.18 9.48
N GLY A 138 3.96 4.06 8.62
CA GLY A 138 5.05 3.74 7.70
C GLY A 138 6.40 3.61 8.36
N GLY A 139 6.55 3.97 9.66
CA GLY A 139 7.82 3.90 10.37
C GLY A 139 8.73 5.12 10.17
N TYR A 140 8.26 6.17 9.49
CA TYR A 140 9.00 7.43 9.29
C TYR A 140 8.87 8.36 10.50
N LEU A 141 9.35 7.93 11.67
CA LEU A 141 9.31 8.75 12.88
C LEU A 141 9.93 10.12 12.62
N GLY A 142 9.13 11.19 12.73
CA GLY A 142 9.55 12.57 12.45
C GLY A 142 9.36 13.03 11.01
N LEU A 143 8.54 12.35 10.20
CA LEU A 143 8.05 12.87 8.93
C LEU A 143 7.19 14.11 9.17
N ALA A 144 7.57 15.23 8.57
CA ALA A 144 6.86 16.49 8.65
C ALA A 144 6.24 16.86 7.30
N SER A 145 5.10 17.55 7.34
CA SER A 145 4.57 18.23 6.16
C SER A 145 5.32 19.55 5.94
N GLY A 146 5.94 19.70 4.77
CA GLY A 146 6.41 20.98 4.25
C GLY A 146 5.33 21.76 3.49
N LYS A 147 4.17 21.13 3.25
CA LYS A 147 3.04 21.75 2.57
C LYS A 147 2.18 22.53 3.58
N PRO A 148 1.81 23.79 3.30
CA PRO A 148 0.80 24.49 4.08
C PRO A 148 -0.48 23.65 4.14
N ILE A 149 -1.22 23.72 5.25
CA ILE A 149 -2.53 23.03 5.37
C ILE A 149 -3.35 23.37 4.13
N ALA A 150 -3.69 22.34 3.34
CA ALA A 150 -4.49 22.54 2.15
C ALA A 150 -5.82 23.19 2.56
N LYS A 151 -6.32 24.15 1.79
CA LYS A 151 -7.66 24.74 2.03
C LYS A 151 -8.80 23.77 1.66
N ARG A 152 -8.47 22.56 1.20
CA ARG A 152 -9.37 21.55 0.63
C ARG A 152 -9.85 20.60 1.70
N PHE A 153 -11.16 20.48 1.87
CA PHE A 153 -11.73 19.75 2.98
C PHE A 153 -12.82 18.81 2.50
N LEU A 154 -12.83 17.57 2.99
CA LEU A 154 -13.97 16.69 2.82
C LEU A 154 -15.09 17.13 3.78
N LEU A 155 -16.27 17.35 3.21
CA LEU A 155 -17.53 17.38 3.95
C LEU A 155 -18.16 16.00 3.76
N PRO A 156 -18.29 15.18 4.81
CA PRO A 156 -18.95 13.88 4.66
C PRO A 156 -20.44 14.07 4.36
N PRO A 157 -21.12 13.05 3.80
CA PRO A 157 -22.53 13.16 3.47
C PRO A 157 -23.33 13.30 4.77
N VAL A 158 -24.39 14.10 4.73
CA VAL A 158 -25.17 14.57 5.90
C VAL A 158 -25.78 13.44 6.74
N GLU A 159 -25.83 12.20 6.22
CA GLU A 159 -26.56 11.08 6.82
C GLU A 159 -25.76 10.19 7.79
N ALA A 160 -24.44 10.34 7.94
CA ALA A 160 -23.71 9.48 8.87
C ALA A 160 -24.06 9.79 10.34
N GLN A 161 -24.57 8.80 11.07
CA GLN A 161 -25.05 8.93 12.46
C GLN A 161 -24.01 9.47 13.46
N TYR A 162 -22.71 9.41 13.12
CA TYR A 162 -21.63 10.01 13.90
C TYR A 162 -21.51 11.55 13.75
N HIS A 163 -22.28 12.18 12.84
CA HIS A 163 -22.21 13.62 12.56
C HIS A 163 -22.88 14.52 13.60
N LYS A 164 -23.90 14.05 14.33
CA LYS A 164 -24.69 14.94 15.18
C LYS A 164 -23.90 15.58 16.33
N ALA A 165 -22.89 14.90 16.88
CA ALA A 165 -22.05 15.44 17.95
C ALA A 165 -20.86 16.30 17.46
N MET A 166 -20.56 16.27 16.15
CA MET A 166 -19.35 16.90 15.58
C MET A 166 -19.68 18.03 14.60
N GLN A 167 -20.92 18.15 14.11
CA GLN A 167 -21.37 19.33 13.35
C GLN A 167 -21.25 20.63 14.17
N GLU A 168 -21.33 20.55 15.50
CA GLU A 168 -21.06 21.68 16.39
C GLU A 168 -19.59 22.16 16.35
N SER A 169 -18.67 21.39 15.74
CA SER A 169 -17.22 21.67 15.71
C SER A 169 -16.64 22.10 14.36
N HIS A 170 -17.42 22.12 13.27
CA HIS A 170 -16.95 22.44 11.90
C HIS A 170 -15.65 21.71 11.48
N LYS A 171 -15.43 20.49 11.97
CA LYS A 171 -14.15 19.78 11.74
C LYS A 171 -14.03 19.37 10.28
N LYS A 172 -12.94 19.81 9.67
CA LYS A 172 -12.62 19.59 8.27
C LYS A 172 -11.56 18.48 8.15
N TYR A 173 -11.75 17.56 7.20
CA TYR A 173 -10.93 16.35 7.07
C TYR A 173 -10.08 16.36 5.80
N HIS A 174 -8.79 16.08 5.95
CA HIS A 174 -7.87 15.72 4.85
C HIS A 174 -7.68 14.20 4.73
N ARG A 175 -8.13 13.47 5.74
CA ARG A 175 -8.17 12.02 5.78
C ARG A 175 -9.53 11.60 6.32
N LEU A 176 -10.22 10.69 5.63
CA LEU A 176 -11.52 10.16 6.02
C LEU A 176 -11.55 8.66 5.76
N ALA A 177 -12.11 7.89 6.68
CA ALA A 177 -12.40 6.49 6.46
C ALA A 177 -13.91 6.28 6.28
N LEU A 178 -14.31 5.66 5.16
CA LEU A 178 -15.69 5.24 4.94
C LEU A 178 -15.85 3.82 5.48
N ASN A 179 -16.62 3.69 6.56
CA ASN A 179 -17.08 2.43 7.11
C ASN A 179 -18.27 1.94 6.28
N VAL A 180 -18.00 1.09 5.30
CA VAL A 180 -19.00 0.47 4.43
C VAL A 180 -19.60 -0.73 5.16
N VAL A 181 -20.76 -0.55 5.79
CA VAL A 181 -21.36 -1.51 6.74
C VAL A 181 -21.64 -2.86 6.09
N ASP A 182 -22.13 -2.83 4.85
CA ASP A 182 -22.47 -3.99 4.05
C ASP A 182 -21.27 -4.54 3.26
N GLY A 183 -20.12 -3.86 3.34
CA GLY A 183 -18.89 -4.24 2.67
C GLY A 183 -18.45 -5.62 3.12
N ARG A 184 -18.47 -6.58 2.20
CA ARG A 184 -17.98 -7.93 2.45
C ARG A 184 -17.09 -8.33 1.28
N SER A 185 -16.00 -9.03 1.57
CA SER A 185 -15.05 -9.49 0.59
C SER A 185 -15.35 -10.94 0.21
N SER A 186 -15.34 -11.27 -1.08
CA SER A 186 -15.52 -12.64 -1.56
C SER A 186 -14.64 -12.92 -2.77
N PRO A 187 -14.45 -14.21 -3.13
CA PRO A 187 -13.93 -14.56 -4.43
C PRO A 187 -14.87 -14.04 -5.55
N PRO A 188 -14.33 -13.63 -6.71
CA PRO A 188 -15.11 -13.24 -7.87
C PRO A 188 -15.74 -14.48 -8.53
N ALA A 189 -16.68 -14.26 -9.46
CA ALA A 189 -17.33 -15.34 -10.21
C ALA A 189 -16.34 -16.17 -11.06
N ARG A 190 -15.22 -15.56 -11.46
CA ARG A 190 -14.08 -16.19 -12.16
C ARG A 190 -12.78 -15.59 -11.61
N GLY A 191 -11.80 -16.44 -11.27
CA GLY A 191 -10.48 -16.01 -10.79
C GLY A 191 -10.24 -16.20 -9.30
N ASN A 192 -9.04 -15.86 -8.84
CA ASN A 192 -8.56 -16.09 -7.47
C ASN A 192 -8.39 -14.80 -6.66
N SER A 193 -8.73 -13.62 -7.21
CA SER A 193 -8.46 -12.31 -6.59
C SER A 193 -9.73 -11.73 -5.98
N THR A 194 -9.70 -11.39 -4.70
CA THR A 194 -10.86 -10.91 -3.91
C THR A 194 -11.52 -9.64 -4.47
N VAL A 195 -12.84 -9.55 -4.32
CA VAL A 195 -13.66 -8.36 -4.63
C VAL A 195 -14.57 -7.97 -3.47
N ASN A 196 -14.98 -6.71 -3.42
CA ASN A 196 -15.98 -6.14 -2.52
C ASN A 196 -16.81 -5.09 -3.26
N HIS A 197 -17.99 -5.49 -3.74
CA HIS A 197 -18.87 -4.65 -4.55
C HIS A 197 -19.45 -3.48 -3.75
N ALA A 198 -19.74 -3.69 -2.47
CA ALA A 198 -20.28 -2.64 -1.60
C ALA A 198 -19.29 -1.48 -1.42
N ASN A 199 -17.98 -1.77 -1.35
CA ASN A 199 -16.96 -0.72 -1.34
C ASN A 199 -16.97 0.10 -2.64
N VAL A 200 -17.09 -0.55 -3.80
CA VAL A 200 -17.14 0.14 -5.10
C VAL A 200 -18.39 1.00 -5.18
N ASP A 201 -19.55 0.47 -4.81
CA ASP A 201 -20.81 1.20 -4.85
C ASP A 201 -20.78 2.47 -3.99
N ALA A 202 -20.41 2.30 -2.72
CA ALA A 202 -20.33 3.40 -1.77
C ALA A 202 -19.27 4.43 -2.17
N GLY A 203 -18.12 3.96 -2.65
CA GLY A 203 -17.02 4.83 -3.05
C GLY A 203 -17.34 5.65 -4.30
N ILE A 204 -17.93 5.05 -5.35
CA ILE A 204 -18.37 5.81 -6.54
C ILE A 204 -19.44 6.83 -6.16
N ALA A 205 -20.47 6.42 -5.40
CA ALA A 205 -21.52 7.33 -4.97
C ALA A 205 -20.95 8.51 -4.18
N PHE A 206 -20.00 8.26 -3.28
CA PHE A 206 -19.32 9.31 -2.52
C PHE A 206 -18.51 10.24 -3.44
N LEU A 207 -17.75 9.71 -4.40
CA LEU A 207 -16.93 10.51 -5.31
C LEU A 207 -17.79 11.40 -6.23
N MET A 208 -18.87 10.87 -6.79
CA MET A 208 -19.81 11.63 -7.61
C MET A 208 -20.43 12.77 -6.78
N HIS A 209 -20.92 12.46 -5.59
CA HIS A 209 -21.46 13.46 -4.66
C HIS A 209 -20.43 14.55 -4.33
N LEU A 210 -19.18 14.14 -4.03
CA LEU A 210 -18.10 15.06 -3.71
C LEU A 210 -17.81 16.02 -4.88
N VAL A 211 -17.75 15.50 -6.11
CA VAL A 211 -17.48 16.30 -7.31
C VAL A 211 -18.61 17.26 -7.61
N GLU A 212 -19.87 16.81 -7.52
CA GLU A 212 -21.06 17.63 -7.77
C GLU A 212 -21.24 18.75 -6.74
N ASN A 213 -20.83 18.52 -5.49
CA ASN A 213 -21.07 19.43 -4.37
C ASN A 213 -19.81 20.18 -3.91
N SER A 214 -18.68 19.98 -4.58
CA SER A 214 -17.44 20.70 -4.28
C SER A 214 -17.54 22.16 -4.71
N SER A 215 -17.13 23.08 -3.83
CA SER A 215 -16.97 24.51 -4.17
C SER A 215 -15.76 24.77 -5.08
N GLU A 216 -14.84 23.81 -5.20
CA GLU A 216 -13.69 23.86 -6.11
C GLU A 216 -13.88 22.88 -7.27
N ILE A 217 -13.31 23.19 -8.43
CA ILE A 217 -13.25 22.29 -9.58
C ILE A 217 -12.34 21.11 -9.22
N ILE A 218 -12.96 19.97 -8.88
CA ILE A 218 -12.33 18.65 -8.78
C ILE A 218 -12.87 17.84 -9.94
N THR A 219 -11.99 17.32 -10.77
CA THR A 219 -12.35 16.43 -11.89
C THR A 219 -11.86 15.03 -11.59
N GLY A 220 -12.34 13.99 -12.28
CA GLY A 220 -11.83 12.65 -12.01
C GLY A 220 -10.35 12.48 -12.39
N ASN A 221 -9.78 13.35 -13.25
CA ASN A 221 -8.33 13.43 -13.45
C ASN A 221 -7.55 13.79 -12.18
N ASP A 222 -8.19 14.39 -11.18
CA ASP A 222 -7.62 14.72 -9.87
C ASP A 222 -7.69 13.55 -8.88
N ILE A 223 -8.32 12.43 -9.27
CA ILE A 223 -8.66 11.30 -8.41
C ILE A 223 -7.87 10.05 -8.84
N MET A 224 -7.26 9.40 -7.85
CA MET A 224 -6.69 8.06 -7.97
C MET A 224 -7.42 7.10 -7.05
N ILE A 225 -7.68 5.90 -7.53
CA ILE A 225 -8.16 4.78 -6.74
C ILE A 225 -7.09 3.70 -6.73
N GLY A 226 -6.69 3.27 -5.55
CA GLY A 226 -5.73 2.19 -5.38
C GLY A 226 -6.34 1.05 -4.56
N THR A 227 -6.19 -0.17 -5.07
CA THR A 227 -6.61 -1.39 -4.39
C THR A 227 -5.54 -2.47 -4.51
N PRO A 228 -5.37 -3.38 -3.53
CA PRO A 228 -4.38 -4.45 -3.65
C PRO A 228 -4.80 -5.59 -4.58
N PHE A 229 -6.06 -5.65 -4.99
CA PHE A 229 -6.60 -6.78 -5.75
C PHE A 229 -6.88 -6.39 -7.20
N VAL A 230 -6.36 -7.19 -8.15
CA VAL A 230 -6.52 -6.94 -9.59
C VAL A 230 -8.00 -6.97 -9.98
N SER A 231 -8.75 -7.98 -9.53
CA SER A 231 -10.18 -8.07 -9.82
C SER A 231 -10.98 -6.93 -9.20
N GLN A 232 -10.58 -6.41 -8.04
CA GLN A 232 -11.23 -5.23 -7.48
C GLN A 232 -10.98 -3.99 -8.36
N ALA A 233 -9.75 -3.82 -8.86
CA ALA A 233 -9.43 -2.73 -9.78
C ALA A 233 -10.22 -2.84 -11.10
N GLU A 234 -10.47 -4.05 -11.59
CA GLU A 234 -11.31 -4.29 -12.77
C GLU A 234 -12.77 -3.91 -12.51
N ILE A 235 -13.34 -4.29 -11.37
CA ILE A 235 -14.71 -3.89 -11.00
C ILE A 235 -14.81 -2.37 -10.87
N TRP A 236 -13.83 -1.70 -10.26
CA TRP A 236 -13.79 -0.23 -10.22
C TRP A 236 -13.81 0.39 -11.62
N ARG A 237 -12.98 -0.09 -12.55
CA ARG A 237 -12.94 0.43 -13.92
C ARG A 237 -14.25 0.18 -14.66
N GLN A 238 -14.81 -1.02 -14.54
CA GLN A 238 -16.12 -1.35 -15.13
C GLN A 238 -17.19 -0.40 -14.61
N GLN A 239 -17.31 -0.25 -13.29
CA GLN A 239 -18.35 0.58 -12.68
C GLN A 239 -18.16 2.07 -12.97
N LEU A 240 -16.93 2.57 -13.03
CA LEU A 240 -16.66 3.93 -13.49
C LEU A 240 -17.09 4.10 -14.94
N SER A 241 -16.82 3.13 -15.83
CA SER A 241 -17.24 3.23 -17.24
C SER A 241 -18.76 3.19 -17.45
N ILE A 242 -19.52 2.60 -16.51
CA ILE A 242 -20.98 2.54 -16.56
C ILE A 242 -21.61 3.78 -15.92
N ARG A 243 -21.12 4.18 -14.75
CA ARG A 243 -21.77 5.17 -13.89
C ARG A 243 -21.23 6.59 -14.08
N TRP A 244 -19.99 6.70 -14.55
CA TRP A 244 -19.29 7.96 -14.75
C TRP A 244 -18.24 7.87 -15.89
N PRO A 245 -18.68 7.63 -17.15
CA PRO A 245 -17.78 7.30 -18.27
C PRO A 245 -16.69 8.36 -18.54
N GLU A 246 -17.04 9.64 -18.37
CA GLU A 246 -16.18 10.80 -18.59
C GLU A 246 -15.30 11.17 -17.38
N SER A 247 -15.28 10.33 -16.35
CA SER A 247 -14.59 10.64 -15.10
C SER A 247 -13.11 10.96 -15.27
N GLY A 248 -12.37 10.18 -16.05
CA GLY A 248 -10.90 10.27 -16.13
C GLY A 248 -10.21 9.79 -14.84
N VAL A 249 -10.93 9.09 -13.96
CA VAL A 249 -10.40 8.53 -12.70
C VAL A 249 -9.37 7.44 -12.99
N GLU A 250 -8.19 7.57 -12.39
CA GLU A 250 -7.13 6.56 -12.54
C GLU A 250 -7.30 5.44 -11.50
N VAL A 251 -7.43 4.19 -11.95
CA VAL A 251 -7.54 3.02 -11.06
C VAL A 251 -6.29 2.15 -11.17
N LEU A 252 -5.58 1.96 -10.05
CA LEU A 252 -4.31 1.24 -9.97
C LEU A 252 -4.37 0.09 -8.97
N THR A 253 -3.57 -0.94 -9.23
CA THR A 253 -3.27 -1.96 -8.23
C THR A 253 -2.08 -1.53 -7.39
N GLY A 254 -2.08 -1.79 -6.07
CA GLY A 254 -1.17 -1.14 -5.10
C GLY A 254 0.35 -1.25 -5.32
N GLY A 255 0.84 -2.12 -6.21
CA GLY A 255 2.26 -2.13 -6.63
C GLY A 255 2.60 -1.14 -7.76
N ILE A 256 1.61 -0.73 -8.57
CA ILE A 256 1.77 0.11 -9.77
C ILE A 256 1.57 1.61 -9.45
N SER A 257 1.08 1.93 -8.25
CA SER A 257 0.89 3.31 -7.78
C SER A 257 2.17 3.97 -7.27
N GLN A 258 3.27 3.23 -7.13
CA GLN A 258 4.55 3.79 -6.71
C GLN A 258 5.04 4.85 -7.73
N GLY A 259 5.61 5.95 -7.22
CA GLY A 259 6.00 7.12 -8.03
C GLY A 259 4.86 8.03 -8.53
N LYS A 260 3.59 7.63 -8.44
CA LYS A 260 2.44 8.48 -8.84
C LYS A 260 1.82 9.22 -7.67
N GLU A 261 1.13 10.32 -7.95
CA GLU A 261 0.37 11.10 -6.96
C GLU A 261 -0.83 11.81 -7.61
N LYS A 262 -1.88 12.03 -6.83
CA LYS A 262 -3.08 12.78 -7.23
C LYS A 262 -3.58 13.64 -6.07
N ARG A 263 -4.43 14.63 -6.37
CA ARG A 263 -5.02 15.49 -5.34
C ARG A 263 -5.84 14.69 -4.34
N LEU A 264 -6.67 13.77 -4.85
CA LEU A 264 -7.49 12.87 -4.05
C LEU A 264 -7.07 11.41 -4.29
N MET A 265 -6.86 10.69 -3.20
CA MET A 265 -6.59 9.26 -3.21
C MET A 265 -7.72 8.50 -2.51
N VAL A 266 -8.23 7.46 -3.16
CA VAL A 266 -9.09 6.45 -2.54
C VAL A 266 -8.28 5.17 -2.37
N ALA A 267 -7.99 4.79 -1.12
CA ALA A 267 -7.42 3.50 -0.79
C ALA A 267 -8.55 2.51 -0.48
N ASP A 268 -8.86 1.65 -1.44
CA ASP A 268 -9.80 0.55 -1.25
C ASP A 268 -9.05 -0.71 -0.84
N PHE A 269 -9.08 -0.99 0.46
CA PHE A 269 -8.39 -2.13 1.01
C PHE A 269 -9.12 -3.45 0.79
N THR A 270 -10.42 -3.40 0.42
CA THR A 270 -11.25 -4.55 0.01
C THR A 270 -11.45 -5.61 1.10
N VAL A 271 -10.68 -5.61 2.19
CA VAL A 271 -10.70 -6.62 3.24
C VAL A 271 -11.92 -6.44 4.13
N ALA A 272 -12.85 -7.39 4.05
CA ALA A 272 -14.05 -7.40 4.86
C ALA A 272 -14.64 -8.80 4.94
N ASN A 273 -14.04 -9.69 5.72
CA ASN A 273 -14.50 -11.07 5.85
C ASN A 273 -14.69 -11.40 7.35
N GLU A 274 -15.69 -12.21 7.70
CA GLU A 274 -16.05 -12.61 9.08
C GLU A 274 -15.20 -13.75 9.68
N THR A 275 -14.46 -14.52 8.89
CA THR A 275 -13.66 -15.70 9.28
C THR A 275 -12.14 -15.54 9.07
N GLU A 276 -11.68 -14.64 8.20
CA GLU A 276 -10.30 -14.50 7.72
C GLU A 276 -9.90 -13.02 7.50
N GLY A 277 -10.47 -12.09 8.26
CA GLY A 277 -10.20 -10.65 8.13
C GLY A 277 -8.73 -10.25 8.33
N ALA A 278 -7.86 -11.20 8.70
CA ALA A 278 -6.43 -11.02 8.87
C ALA A 278 -5.57 -11.90 7.93
N PHE A 279 -6.16 -12.88 7.21
CA PHE A 279 -5.42 -13.87 6.41
C PHE A 279 -5.16 -13.46 4.95
N LEU A 280 -5.49 -12.22 4.58
CA LEU A 280 -5.15 -11.71 3.26
C LEU A 280 -3.68 -11.30 3.29
N GLY A 281 -2.82 -11.95 2.50
CA GLY A 281 -1.38 -11.67 2.42
C GLY A 281 -0.97 -10.23 2.07
N PHE A 282 -1.95 -9.34 1.92
CA PHE A 282 -1.78 -7.88 1.89
C PHE A 282 -1.75 -7.26 3.29
N LEU A 283 -2.47 -7.81 4.27
CA LEU A 283 -2.46 -7.35 5.66
C LEU A 283 -1.23 -7.82 6.45
N THR A 284 -0.51 -8.81 5.94
CA THR A 284 0.70 -9.33 6.59
C THR A 284 1.85 -8.32 6.59
N GLU A 285 1.83 -7.35 5.68
CA GLU A 285 2.88 -6.33 5.54
C GLU A 285 2.24 -4.94 5.40
N TRP A 286 2.91 -3.90 5.90
CA TRP A 286 2.41 -2.52 5.81
C TRP A 286 2.95 -1.75 4.61
N ASN A 287 3.96 -2.28 3.92
CA ASN A 287 4.63 -1.65 2.78
C ASN A 287 3.67 -1.19 1.68
N ARG A 288 2.72 -2.05 1.28
CA ARG A 288 1.76 -1.72 0.21
C ARG A 288 0.65 -0.76 0.67
N PRO A 289 0.04 -0.92 1.87
CA PRO A 289 -0.80 0.13 2.46
C PRO A 289 -0.11 1.48 2.53
N ASN A 290 1.15 1.51 2.98
CA ASN A 290 1.93 2.74 3.08
C ASN A 290 2.09 3.44 1.72
N VAL A 291 2.28 2.67 0.64
CA VAL A 291 2.24 3.22 -0.73
C VAL A 291 0.90 3.88 -0.98
N LEU A 292 -0.24 3.22 -0.73
CA LEU A 292 -1.57 3.79 -0.97
C LEU A 292 -1.84 5.06 -0.14
N GLU A 293 -1.58 5.01 1.18
CA GLU A 293 -1.80 6.12 2.11
C GLU A 293 -0.97 7.37 1.75
N SER A 294 0.16 7.19 1.07
CA SER A 294 1.09 8.26 0.71
C SER A 294 0.85 8.88 -0.68
N ARG A 295 -0.21 8.50 -1.42
CA ARG A 295 -0.47 9.04 -2.79
C ARG A 295 -1.34 10.29 -2.84
N GLY A 296 -2.19 10.51 -1.84
CA GLY A 296 -3.09 11.67 -1.81
C GLY A 296 -2.34 12.95 -1.43
N GLN A 297 -2.44 14.00 -2.24
CA GLN A 297 -1.81 15.30 -1.94
C GLN A 297 -2.66 16.19 -1.02
N ASP A 298 -3.98 16.14 -1.15
CA ASP A 298 -4.89 17.01 -0.39
C ASP A 298 -5.87 16.20 0.47
N VAL A 299 -6.32 15.07 -0.08
CA VAL A 299 -7.37 14.24 0.50
C VAL A 299 -7.01 12.76 0.34
N LEU A 300 -7.18 12.01 1.42
CA LEU A 300 -7.11 10.56 1.46
C LEU A 300 -8.43 9.97 1.98
N ILE A 301 -8.99 9.01 1.24
CA ILE A 301 -10.21 8.30 1.59
C ILE A 301 -9.90 6.81 1.72
N ASN A 302 -10.18 6.24 2.89
CA ASN A 302 -9.94 4.83 3.17
C ASN A 302 -11.26 4.08 3.16
N LEU A 303 -11.43 3.08 2.29
CA LEU A 303 -12.64 2.25 2.25
C LEU A 303 -12.41 0.95 3.02
N PHE A 304 -13.22 0.74 4.06
CA PHE A 304 -13.12 -0.40 4.96
C PHE A 304 -14.47 -0.79 5.55
N ASN A 305 -14.57 -2.01 6.08
CA ASN A 305 -15.64 -2.38 7.01
C ASN A 305 -15.08 -2.46 8.43
N PHE A 306 -15.20 -1.37 9.19
CA PHE A 306 -14.73 -1.30 10.58
C PHE A 306 -15.51 -2.22 11.51
N ASN A 307 -16.78 -2.55 11.19
CA ASN A 307 -17.58 -3.45 12.01
C ASN A 307 -17.01 -4.87 11.99
N LEU A 308 -16.44 -5.30 10.87
CA LEU A 308 -15.76 -6.59 10.76
C LEU A 308 -14.33 -6.56 11.31
N MET A 309 -13.68 -5.40 11.33
CA MET A 309 -12.30 -5.29 11.76
C MET A 309 -12.11 -5.01 13.25
N ARG A 310 -13.01 -4.24 13.87
CA ARG A 310 -12.94 -3.89 15.29
C ARG A 310 -12.93 -5.11 16.22
N PRO A 311 -13.78 -6.14 16.06
CA PRO A 311 -13.73 -7.34 16.90
C PRO A 311 -12.42 -8.13 16.78
N ARG A 312 -11.61 -7.83 15.75
CA ARG A 312 -10.37 -8.54 15.43
C ARG A 312 -9.11 -7.78 15.79
N LEU A 313 -9.21 -6.62 16.43
CA LEU A 313 -8.06 -5.79 16.77
C LEU A 313 -6.95 -6.57 17.48
N GLN A 314 -7.30 -7.49 18.39
CA GLN A 314 -6.30 -8.34 19.05
C GLN A 314 -5.58 -9.29 18.06
N SER A 315 -6.33 -9.97 17.19
CA SER A 315 -5.75 -10.86 16.18
C SER A 315 -4.93 -10.08 15.16
N LEU A 316 -5.40 -8.91 14.74
CA LEU A 316 -4.66 -8.02 13.85
C LEU A 316 -3.38 -7.56 14.53
N TYR A 317 -3.42 -7.17 15.81
CA TYR A 317 -2.24 -6.75 16.54
C TYR A 317 -1.15 -7.81 16.60
N LEU A 318 -1.54 -9.07 16.83
CA LEU A 318 -0.61 -10.20 16.87
C LEU A 318 -0.01 -10.54 15.50
N GLN A 319 -0.72 -10.25 14.40
CA GLN A 319 -0.26 -10.55 13.04
C GLN A 319 0.51 -9.39 12.41
N ASN A 320 -0.02 -8.18 12.54
CA ASN A 320 0.58 -6.94 12.07
C ASN A 320 0.06 -5.79 12.96
N PRO A 321 0.86 -5.33 13.95
CA PRO A 321 0.45 -4.30 14.89
C PRO A 321 0.10 -2.97 14.21
N THR A 322 0.68 -2.68 13.06
CA THR A 322 0.42 -1.44 12.32
C THR A 322 -1.04 -1.34 11.88
N TRP A 323 -1.67 -2.44 11.47
CA TRP A 323 -3.10 -2.45 11.13
C TRP A 323 -4.00 -2.15 12.34
N ALA A 324 -3.67 -2.72 13.49
CA ALA A 324 -4.41 -2.44 14.71
C ALA A 324 -4.29 -0.96 15.10
N TYR A 325 -3.09 -0.39 15.01
CA TYR A 325 -2.88 1.04 15.27
C TYR A 325 -3.58 1.94 14.27
N PHE A 326 -3.55 1.59 12.98
CA PHE A 326 -4.28 2.31 11.93
C PHE A 326 -5.78 2.39 12.22
N ILE A 327 -6.41 1.26 12.59
CA ILE A 327 -7.84 1.24 12.93
C ILE A 327 -8.12 2.05 14.20
N LEU A 328 -7.29 1.90 15.23
CA LEU A 328 -7.43 2.64 16.49
C LEU A 328 -7.26 4.15 16.30
N ASP A 329 -6.34 4.57 15.43
CA ASP A 329 -6.12 5.98 15.12
C ASP A 329 -7.34 6.60 14.46
N HIS A 330 -7.94 5.93 13.45
CA HIS A 330 -9.18 6.40 12.84
C HIS A 330 -10.34 6.48 13.86
N LEU A 331 -10.46 5.49 14.74
CA LEU A 331 -11.46 5.49 15.81
C LEU A 331 -11.25 6.64 16.80
N ASN A 332 -10.00 6.92 17.18
CA ASN A 332 -9.66 7.98 18.12
C ASN A 332 -9.77 9.38 17.51
N ALA A 333 -9.39 9.54 16.24
CA ALA A 333 -9.46 10.81 15.52
C ALA A 333 -10.92 11.23 15.23
N GLY A 334 -11.83 10.25 15.17
CA GLY A 334 -13.22 10.45 14.81
C GLY A 334 -13.37 10.88 13.35
N ASP A 335 -12.50 10.37 12.47
CA ASP A 335 -12.51 10.60 11.03
C ASP A 335 -13.11 9.41 10.27
N ILE A 336 -14.13 8.78 10.87
CA ILE A 336 -14.89 7.67 10.27
C ILE A 336 -16.31 8.15 9.95
N SER A 337 -16.73 7.95 8.69
CA SER A 337 -18.12 8.13 8.26
C SER A 337 -18.71 6.79 7.89
N THR A 338 -19.94 6.51 8.34
CA THR A 338 -20.61 5.23 8.06
C THR A 338 -21.51 5.39 6.86
N VAL A 339 -21.36 4.49 5.89
CA VAL A 339 -22.11 4.50 4.62
C VAL A 339 -22.61 3.09 4.31
N ASN A 340 -23.71 3.03 3.57
CA ASN A 340 -24.24 1.78 3.04
C ASN A 340 -23.69 1.56 1.63
N GLY A 341 -23.54 0.30 1.24
CA GLY A 341 -23.13 -0.08 -0.11
C GLY A 341 -23.92 -1.30 -0.57
N SER A 342 -24.13 -1.45 -1.87
CA SER A 342 -24.76 -2.65 -2.41
C SER A 342 -23.74 -3.73 -2.78
N SER A 343 -24.02 -4.97 -2.40
CA SER A 343 -23.30 -6.15 -2.90
C SER A 343 -23.64 -6.50 -4.36
N THR A 344 -24.65 -5.83 -4.92
CA THR A 344 -25.05 -5.94 -6.32
C THR A 344 -24.78 -4.63 -7.03
N LEU A 345 -24.22 -4.70 -8.24
CA LEU A 345 -23.84 -3.57 -9.07
C LEU A 345 -24.57 -3.67 -10.42
N PRO A 346 -24.76 -2.56 -11.15
CA PRO A 346 -25.25 -2.62 -12.53
C PRO A 346 -24.19 -3.27 -13.43
N ASP A 347 -24.60 -4.19 -14.31
CA ASP A 347 -23.71 -4.80 -15.31
C ASP A 347 -23.68 -4.00 -16.63
N SER A 348 -24.62 -3.08 -16.81
CA SER A 348 -24.78 -2.22 -17.99
C SER A 348 -25.26 -0.81 -17.64
N GLU A 349 -25.15 0.11 -18.60
CA GLU A 349 -25.68 1.48 -18.48
C GLU A 349 -27.21 1.48 -18.36
N GLU A 350 -27.89 0.59 -19.08
CA GLU A 350 -29.34 0.41 -19.00
C GLU A 350 -29.78 -0.04 -17.60
N GLU A 351 -29.05 -0.96 -16.98
CA GLU A 351 -29.31 -1.36 -15.59
C GLU A 351 -29.07 -0.22 -14.61
N PHE A 352 -28.04 0.61 -14.84
CA PHE A 352 -27.72 1.74 -13.96
C PHE A 352 -28.83 2.80 -13.94
N TYR A 353 -29.39 3.14 -15.11
CA TYR A 353 -30.53 4.06 -15.21
C TYR A 353 -31.88 3.41 -14.84
N GLY A 354 -31.91 2.08 -14.72
CA GLY A 354 -33.04 1.30 -14.23
C GLY A 354 -33.22 1.36 -12.72
N ALA A 355 -34.10 0.50 -12.20
CA ALA A 355 -34.29 0.35 -10.77
C ALA A 355 -33.09 -0.39 -10.14
N ARG A 356 -32.74 -0.10 -8.89
CA ARG A 356 -31.61 -0.76 -8.22
C ARG A 356 -31.81 -2.28 -8.11
N GLU A 357 -33.06 -2.71 -8.06
CA GLU A 357 -33.48 -4.12 -8.05
C GLU A 357 -33.21 -4.85 -9.38
N SER A 358 -33.02 -4.12 -10.49
CA SER A 358 -32.69 -4.72 -11.79
C SER A 358 -31.20 -4.94 -12.01
N TRP A 359 -30.34 -4.53 -11.07
CA TRP A 359 -28.90 -4.73 -11.16
C TRP A 359 -28.55 -6.22 -11.05
N THR A 360 -27.68 -6.72 -11.93
CA THR A 360 -27.42 -8.16 -12.05
C THR A 360 -26.00 -8.58 -11.64
N LEU A 361 -25.05 -7.66 -11.52
CA LEU A 361 -23.68 -7.97 -11.11
C LEU A 361 -23.57 -8.17 -9.59
N THR A 362 -24.06 -9.32 -9.12
CA THR A 362 -24.08 -9.68 -7.70
C THR A 362 -22.77 -10.35 -7.27
N GLN A 363 -22.24 -9.88 -6.15
CA GLN A 363 -21.14 -10.53 -5.48
C GLN A 363 -21.57 -11.87 -4.89
N ARG A 364 -20.89 -12.97 -5.26
CA ARG A 364 -21.18 -14.29 -4.70
C ARG A 364 -20.75 -14.34 -3.24
N HIS A 365 -21.70 -14.54 -2.33
CA HIS A 365 -21.36 -14.89 -0.95
C HIS A 365 -20.78 -16.31 -0.92
N SER A 366 -19.50 -16.42 -0.59
CA SER A 366 -18.93 -17.72 -0.24
C SER A 366 -19.41 -18.09 1.15
N ASP A 367 -20.12 -19.22 1.30
CA ASP A 367 -20.41 -19.79 2.61
C ASP A 367 -19.10 -19.94 3.38
N SER A 368 -19.04 -19.32 4.56
CA SER A 368 -17.86 -19.23 5.42
C SER A 368 -17.22 -20.59 5.79
N LYS A 369 -17.95 -21.69 5.60
CA LYS A 369 -17.51 -23.06 5.86
C LYS A 369 -16.60 -23.67 4.77
N ASN A 370 -16.65 -23.19 3.52
CA ASN A 370 -15.91 -23.80 2.40
C ASN A 370 -14.51 -23.22 2.15
N LEU A 371 -14.20 -22.04 2.69
CA LEU A 371 -12.88 -21.42 2.53
C LEU A 371 -11.82 -22.07 3.44
N TYR A 372 -12.21 -22.44 4.67
CA TYR A 372 -11.34 -23.09 5.66
C TYR A 372 -10.73 -24.42 5.16
N SER A 373 -11.53 -25.25 4.47
CA SER A 373 -11.07 -26.53 3.93
C SER A 373 -10.11 -26.37 2.74
N THR A 374 -10.24 -25.27 2.01
CA THR A 374 -9.41 -24.99 0.82
C THR A 374 -8.07 -24.36 1.21
N ALA A 375 -8.04 -23.51 2.24
CA ALA A 375 -6.81 -22.90 2.76
C ALA A 375 -5.94 -23.90 3.54
N ILE A 376 -6.53 -24.77 4.37
CA ILE A 376 -5.79 -25.81 5.12
C ILE A 376 -5.24 -26.89 4.17
N ARG A 377 -5.98 -27.26 3.11
CA ARG A 377 -5.45 -28.18 2.08
C ARG A 377 -4.24 -27.60 1.34
N ARG A 378 -4.10 -26.27 1.26
CA ARG A 378 -2.98 -25.59 0.58
C ARG A 378 -1.74 -25.43 1.46
N SER A 379 -1.88 -25.41 2.79
CA SER A 379 -0.73 -25.36 3.71
C SER A 379 -0.21 -26.75 4.12
N GLN A 380 -0.95 -27.82 3.84
CA GLN A 380 -0.61 -29.19 4.25
C GLN A 380 -0.01 -30.07 3.14
N THR A 381 0.25 -29.55 1.93
CA THR A 381 1.02 -30.30 0.92
C THR A 381 2.53 -30.18 1.17
N VAL A 382 2.99 -30.83 2.24
CA VAL A 382 4.40 -31.21 2.47
C VAL A 382 4.50 -32.74 2.24
N PRO A 383 5.58 -33.28 1.65
CA PRO A 383 5.67 -34.70 1.35
C PRO A 383 5.64 -35.56 2.62
N GLN A 384 4.86 -36.64 2.61
CA GLN A 384 4.80 -37.62 3.68
C GLN A 384 6.21 -38.16 4.01
N LYS A 385 6.63 -38.04 5.29
CA LYS A 385 7.76 -38.78 5.84
C LYS A 385 7.26 -39.98 6.64
N GLY A 386 7.66 -41.17 6.18
CA GLY A 386 8.23 -42.29 6.96
C GLY A 386 7.43 -42.95 8.09
N PRO A 387 7.36 -44.29 8.16
CA PRO A 387 6.65 -45.00 9.22
C PRO A 387 7.48 -45.01 10.51
N GLY A 388 6.96 -44.38 11.57
CA GLY A 388 7.46 -44.54 12.94
C GLY A 388 7.67 -43.22 13.67
N GLY A 389 6.64 -42.77 14.40
CA GLY A 389 6.76 -41.67 15.35
C GLY A 389 5.41 -41.28 15.92
N HIS A 390 5.15 -41.62 17.18
CA HIS A 390 3.94 -41.24 17.90
C HIS A 390 3.81 -39.72 18.03
N GLU A 391 2.70 -39.15 17.53
CA GLU A 391 2.28 -37.78 17.87
C GLU A 391 1.38 -37.77 19.11
N ARG A 392 1.78 -37.02 20.14
CA ARG A 392 0.88 -36.59 21.22
C ARG A 392 0.29 -35.25 20.81
N TYR A 393 -1.03 -35.21 20.60
CA TYR A 393 -1.79 -33.96 20.51
C TYR A 393 -1.90 -33.34 21.92
N THR A 394 -1.20 -32.24 22.17
CA THR A 394 -1.58 -31.32 23.26
C THR A 394 -2.50 -30.26 22.68
N SER A 395 -3.77 -30.30 23.09
CA SER A 395 -4.83 -29.36 22.71
C SER A 395 -4.46 -27.92 23.09
N LEU A 396 -4.32 -27.05 22.09
CA LEU A 396 -4.06 -25.61 22.20
C LEU A 396 -5.18 -24.81 22.90
N GLU A 397 -6.34 -25.42 23.17
CA GLU A 397 -7.51 -24.73 23.74
C GLU A 397 -7.39 -24.44 25.25
N LYS A 398 -6.49 -25.12 25.99
CA LYS A 398 -6.44 -24.96 27.45
C LYS A 398 -5.63 -23.75 27.94
N ASN A 399 -4.68 -23.25 27.17
CA ASN A 399 -3.86 -22.10 27.56
C ASN A 399 -4.52 -20.73 27.24
N PHE A 400 -5.70 -20.73 26.60
CA PHE A 400 -6.37 -19.51 26.17
C PHE A 400 -7.23 -18.86 27.27
N CYS A 401 -7.51 -19.55 28.38
CA CYS A 401 -8.36 -19.05 29.46
C CYS A 401 -7.62 -18.37 30.62
N GLU A 402 -6.31 -18.58 30.80
CA GLU A 402 -5.60 -18.14 32.01
C GLU A 402 -4.82 -16.82 31.87
N SER A 403 -4.71 -16.23 30.67
CA SER A 403 -3.91 -15.01 30.46
C SER A 403 -4.69 -13.69 30.51
N ARG A 404 -5.90 -13.66 31.09
CA ARG A 404 -6.79 -12.48 31.07
C ARG A 404 -6.34 -11.30 31.95
N GLU A 405 -5.32 -11.44 32.81
CA GLU A 405 -5.05 -10.43 33.85
C GLU A 405 -3.69 -9.70 33.81
N THR A 406 -2.85 -9.88 32.79
CA THR A 406 -1.53 -9.19 32.75
C THR A 406 -1.15 -8.67 31.37
N PHE A 407 -1.81 -7.60 30.92
CA PHE A 407 -1.26 -6.77 29.83
C PHE A 407 -1.34 -5.28 30.20
N GLY A 408 -0.18 -4.70 30.52
CA GLY A 408 -0.02 -3.26 30.67
C GLY A 408 -0.01 -2.59 29.30
N TRP A 409 -1.01 -1.75 29.02
CA TRP A 409 -1.09 -0.98 27.79
C TRP A 409 -0.07 0.17 27.82
N ARG A 410 0.80 0.25 26.81
CA ARG A 410 1.65 1.43 26.57
C ARG A 410 0.83 2.48 25.82
N GLN A 411 0.76 3.69 26.35
CA GLN A 411 -0.02 4.78 25.78
C GLN A 411 0.92 5.76 25.08
N MET A 412 0.69 5.99 23.78
CA MET A 412 1.32 7.07 23.03
C MET A 412 0.66 8.39 23.40
N GLN A 413 1.47 9.39 23.77
CA GLN A 413 1.00 10.74 24.07
C GLN A 413 1.70 11.75 23.16
N ARG A 414 0.92 12.70 22.62
CA ARG A 414 1.40 13.82 21.79
C ARG A 414 1.71 15.02 22.70
N SER A 415 2.92 15.55 22.64
CA SER A 415 3.27 16.83 23.26
C SER A 415 4.23 17.63 22.37
N ASN A 416 3.91 18.90 22.12
CA ASN A 416 4.74 19.82 21.32
C ASN A 416 5.14 19.29 19.92
N GLY A 417 4.24 18.60 19.23
CA GLY A 417 4.50 18.09 17.87
C GLY A 417 5.32 16.81 17.79
N TYR A 418 5.69 16.19 18.92
CA TYR A 418 6.42 14.92 18.96
C TYR A 418 5.66 13.85 19.75
N TRP A 419 5.80 12.60 19.31
CA TRP A 419 5.23 11.44 19.97
C TRP A 419 6.19 10.90 21.02
N THR A 420 5.66 10.60 22.21
CA THR A 420 6.42 9.96 23.29
C THR A 420 5.68 8.72 23.77
N LEU A 421 6.40 7.63 23.97
CA LEU A 421 5.90 6.41 24.60
C LEU A 421 5.94 6.58 26.12
N SER A 422 4.81 6.40 26.79
CA SER A 422 4.74 6.38 28.26
C SER A 422 4.24 5.04 28.76
N GLU A 423 4.84 4.55 29.84
CA GLU A 423 4.47 3.32 30.52
C GLU A 423 3.91 3.72 31.90
N ASN A 424 2.67 3.29 32.19
CA ASN A 424 1.99 3.48 33.49
C ASN A 424 1.99 4.91 34.04
N GLY A 425 1.66 5.91 33.20
CA GLY A 425 1.33 7.26 33.66
C GLY A 425 2.48 8.08 34.26
N ARG A 426 3.73 7.61 34.21
CA ARG A 426 4.89 8.39 34.65
C ARG A 426 5.53 9.14 33.49
N LYS A 427 5.36 10.47 33.46
CA LYS A 427 6.15 11.36 32.60
C LYS A 427 7.60 11.36 33.08
N PHE A 428 8.53 10.82 32.28
CA PHE A 428 9.96 10.99 32.52
C PHE A 428 10.41 12.40 32.13
N GLY A 429 10.15 13.36 33.01
CA GLY A 429 10.76 14.67 32.96
C GLY A 429 12.07 14.68 33.73
N ARG A 430 13.20 14.47 33.06
CA ARG A 430 14.51 15.02 33.46
C ARG A 430 15.54 14.84 32.33
N ARG A 431 16.12 15.97 31.91
CA ARG A 431 17.28 16.05 31.03
C ARG A 431 18.42 15.17 31.56
N ARG A 432 18.66 14.02 30.93
CA ARG A 432 19.97 13.38 30.90
C ARG A 432 20.28 13.08 29.44
N ARG A 433 21.38 13.64 28.94
CA ARG A 433 22.07 13.15 27.75
C ARG A 433 22.41 11.69 28.03
N LEU A 434 21.62 10.77 27.51
CA LEU A 434 22.02 9.39 27.29
C LEU A 434 22.07 9.24 25.78
N GLY A 435 23.28 9.05 25.27
CA GLY A 435 23.51 8.73 23.87
C GLY A 435 22.79 7.44 23.54
N TRP A 436 21.88 7.53 22.57
CA TRP A 436 21.31 6.38 21.89
C TRP A 436 22.04 6.25 20.57
N GLU A 437 23.26 5.71 20.63
CA GLU A 437 23.86 5.04 19.48
C GLU A 437 23.45 3.56 19.56
N LYS A 438 23.05 3.01 18.41
CA LYS A 438 22.70 1.60 18.15
C LYS A 438 21.38 1.10 18.75
N VAL A 439 20.30 1.47 18.07
CA VAL A 439 19.27 0.50 17.68
C VAL A 439 18.96 0.76 16.20
N TYR A 440 19.74 0.13 15.33
CA TYR A 440 19.37 -0.40 14.01
C TYR A 440 20.47 -1.38 13.64
#